data_AF-A0A2N9LLR6-F1
#
_entry.id   AF-A0A2N9LLR6-F1
#
_cell.length_a   1.000
_cell.length_b   1.000
_cell.length_c   1.000
_cell.angle_alpha   90.00
_cell.angle_beta   90.00
_cell.angle_gamma   90.00
#
_symmetry.space_group_name_H-M   'P 1'
#
loop_
_entity.id
_entity.type
_entity.pdbx_description
1 polymer ?
#
loop_
_entity_poly.entity_id
_entity_poly.type
_entity_poly.pdbx_seq_one_letter_code
_entity_poly.pdbx_strand_id
1 'polypeptide(L)'
;MAEPFLASLLALSTSLGVPTFVFVQWVAPVVSEFPEKVSAFYWARTVERASTALMNMVSSNINQWTLLAAMLPITYSLSRGAASAIPLDSMQRTELLLTLAQSLLGLLFLLEMKLEWWEAAGLFALWAVQFAFSTRGVNVHLYVTGAYFLWAAAEVAGMLARRRLPEALRLFRIMWSRHMVRVR
;
A
#
# COMPACT_ATOMS: atom_id res chain seq x y z
N MET A 1 -12.71 20.64 -6.21
CA MET A 1 -11.66 20.83 -5.19
C MET A 1 -10.32 20.19 -5.58
N ALA A 2 -10.30 19.05 -6.28
CA ALA A 2 -9.04 18.42 -6.72
C ALA A 2 -8.26 19.24 -7.78
N GLU A 3 -8.96 19.92 -8.69
CA GLU A 3 -8.35 20.69 -9.78
C GLU A 3 -7.46 21.87 -9.32
N PRO A 4 -7.89 22.75 -8.39
CA PRO A 4 -7.00 23.80 -7.86
C PRO A 4 -5.84 23.24 -7.01
N PHE A 5 -6.02 22.09 -6.37
CA PHE A 5 -4.95 21.40 -5.64
C PHE A 5 -3.87 20.86 -6.59
N LEU A 6 -4.28 20.18 -7.67
CA LEU A 6 -3.38 19.68 -8.70
C LEU A 6 -2.64 20.84 -9.39
N ALA A 7 -3.34 21.92 -9.74
CA ALA A 7 -2.75 23.11 -10.32
C ALA A 7 -1.68 23.73 -9.41
N SER A 8 -1.92 23.76 -8.10
CA SER A 8 -0.95 24.25 -7.11
C SER A 8 0.29 23.36 -7.02
N LEU A 9 0.13 22.03 -7.08
CA LEU A 9 1.26 21.09 -7.10
C LEU A 9 2.10 21.21 -8.38
N LEU A 10 1.46 21.44 -9.53
CA LEU A 10 2.14 21.67 -10.81
C LEU A 10 2.91 22.99 -10.81
N ALA A 11 2.33 24.04 -10.23
CA ALA A 11 3.02 25.32 -10.07
C ALA A 11 4.26 25.17 -9.18
N LEU A 12 4.18 24.39 -8.10
CA LEU A 12 5.31 24.09 -7.21
C LEU A 12 6.38 23.20 -7.87
N SER A 13 5.99 22.19 -8.65
CA SER A 13 6.96 21.35 -9.37
C SER A 13 7.77 22.18 -10.37
N THR A 14 7.09 23.09 -11.08
CA THR A 14 7.70 23.99 -12.06
C THR A 14 8.65 24.99 -11.39
N SER A 15 8.29 25.55 -10.24
CA SER A 15 9.14 26.52 -9.53
C SER A 15 10.37 25.90 -8.87
N LEU A 16 10.28 24.63 -8.45
CA LEU A 16 11.37 23.91 -7.78
C LEU A 16 12.24 23.08 -8.74
N GLY A 17 11.88 23.01 -10.03
CA GLY A 17 12.61 22.23 -11.03
C GLY A 17 12.58 20.72 -10.80
N VAL A 18 11.62 20.24 -9.99
CA VAL A 18 11.46 18.81 -9.67
C VAL A 18 10.45 18.20 -10.66
N PRO A 19 10.70 16.99 -11.19
CA PRO A 19 9.77 16.36 -12.12
C PRO A 19 8.35 16.26 -11.53
N THR A 20 7.34 16.66 -12.30
CA THR A 20 5.91 16.57 -11.91
C THR A 20 5.53 15.18 -11.43
N PHE A 21 6.12 14.15 -12.02
CA PHE A 21 5.95 12.76 -11.60
C PHE A 21 6.26 12.55 -10.11
N VAL A 22 7.37 13.12 -9.59
CA VAL A 22 7.75 13.03 -8.18
C VAL A 22 6.72 13.72 -7.30
N PHE A 23 6.17 14.86 -7.74
CA PHE A 23 5.12 15.57 -6.99
C PHE A 23 3.81 14.79 -6.92
N VAL A 24 3.36 14.25 -8.05
CA VAL A 24 2.12 13.46 -8.10
C VAL A 24 2.27 12.15 -7.33
N GLN A 25 3.42 11.48 -7.41
CA GLN A 25 3.65 10.18 -6.79
C GLN A 25 3.94 10.28 -5.29
N TRP A 26 4.66 11.31 -4.85
CA TRP A 26 5.13 11.39 -3.46
C TRP A 26 4.51 12.52 -2.67
N VAL A 27 4.40 13.72 -3.25
CA VAL A 27 3.92 14.89 -2.50
C VAL A 27 2.40 14.85 -2.35
N ALA A 28 1.67 14.56 -3.43
CA ALA A 28 0.22 14.55 -3.40
C ALA A 28 -0.35 13.56 -2.36
N PRO A 29 0.08 12.28 -2.30
CA PRO A 29 -0.42 11.32 -1.31
C PRO A 29 0.01 11.66 0.11
N VAL A 30 1.23 12.18 0.29
CA VAL A 30 1.69 12.62 1.62
C VAL A 30 0.79 13.72 2.16
N VAL A 31 0.48 14.73 1.36
CA VAL A 31 -0.34 15.86 1.77
C VAL A 31 -1.81 15.45 1.95
N SER A 32 -2.39 14.67 1.02
CA SER A 32 -3.79 14.27 1.10
C SER A 32 -4.09 13.35 2.28
N GLU A 33 -3.14 12.51 2.67
CA GLU A 33 -3.29 11.56 3.78
C GLU A 33 -2.64 12.07 5.08
N PHE A 34 -2.09 13.28 5.08
CA PHE A 34 -1.37 13.82 6.24
C PHE A 34 -2.20 13.83 7.53
N PRO A 35 -3.47 14.28 7.54
CA PRO A 35 -4.29 14.28 8.76
C PRO A 35 -4.50 12.87 9.32
N GLU A 36 -4.66 11.89 8.44
CA GLU A 36 -4.85 10.49 8.80
C GLU A 36 -3.56 9.90 9.40
N LYS A 37 -2.41 10.16 8.77
CA LYS A 37 -1.11 9.72 9.27
C LYS A 37 -0.81 10.29 10.66
N VAL A 38 -1.07 11.57 10.89
CA VAL A 38 -0.84 12.22 12.19
C VAL A 38 -1.67 11.57 13.29
N SER A 39 -2.95 11.29 13.04
CA SER A 39 -3.81 10.62 14.03
C SER A 39 -3.38 9.18 14.30
N ALA A 40 -2.97 8.43 13.26
CA ALA A 40 -2.38 7.10 13.41
C ALA A 40 -1.10 7.11 14.27
N PHE A 41 -0.16 8.03 14.01
CA PHE A 41 1.05 8.18 14.84
C PHE A 41 0.74 8.57 16.28
N TYR A 42 -0.25 9.45 16.49
CA TYR A 42 -0.68 9.83 17.83
C TYR A 42 -1.21 8.62 18.62
N TRP A 43 -2.02 7.76 17.99
CA TRP A 43 -2.52 6.53 18.62
C TRP A 43 -1.46 5.46 18.81
N ALA A 44 -0.48 5.36 17.90
CA ALA A 44 0.63 4.41 18.01
C ALA A 44 1.54 4.67 19.22
N ARG A 45 1.50 5.87 19.82
CA ARG A 45 2.27 6.21 21.03
C ARG A 45 1.78 5.50 22.30
N THR A 46 0.62 4.86 22.27
CA THR A 46 0.07 4.14 23.42
C THR A 46 -0.18 2.67 23.04
N VAL A 47 0.35 1.73 23.85
CA VAL A 47 0.30 0.28 23.57
C VAL A 47 -1.14 -0.20 23.30
N GLU A 48 -2.11 0.28 24.06
CA GLU A 48 -3.53 -0.10 23.92
C GLU A 48 -4.17 0.34 22.60
N ARG A 49 -3.65 1.41 21.97
CA ARG A 49 -4.22 2.02 20.76
C ARG A 49 -3.42 1.71 19.49
N ALA A 50 -2.25 1.08 19.63
CA ALA A 50 -1.39 0.71 18.52
C ALA A 50 -2.08 -0.27 17.55
N SER A 51 -2.84 -1.23 18.06
CA SER A 51 -3.62 -2.17 17.22
C SER A 51 -4.72 -1.45 16.43
N THR A 52 -5.41 -0.49 17.06
CA THR A 52 -6.43 0.35 16.39
C THR A 52 -5.80 1.25 15.33
N ALA A 53 -4.63 1.83 15.60
CA ALA A 53 -3.88 2.61 14.62
C ALA A 53 -3.49 1.78 13.40
N LEU A 54 -2.96 0.56 13.63
CA LEU A 54 -2.63 -0.39 12.57
C LEU A 54 -3.87 -0.78 11.77
N MET A 55 -4.99 -1.09 12.43
CA MET A 55 -6.24 -1.45 11.77
C MET A 55 -6.78 -0.32 10.89
N ASN A 56 -6.71 0.93 11.37
CA ASN A 56 -7.12 2.09 10.57
C ASN A 56 -6.25 2.25 9.33
N MET A 57 -4.93 2.14 9.49
CA MET A 57 -3.99 2.19 8.36
C MET A 57 -4.25 1.07 7.34
N VAL A 58 -4.44 -0.17 7.80
CA VAL A 58 -4.72 -1.32 6.94
C VAL A 58 -6.06 -1.15 6.22
N SER A 59 -7.09 -0.68 6.90
CA SER A 59 -8.42 -0.40 6.32
C SER A 59 -8.34 0.65 5.21
N SER A 60 -7.58 1.72 5.44
CA SER A 60 -7.33 2.76 4.44
C SER A 60 -6.61 2.23 3.21
N ASN A 61 -5.56 1.42 3.41
CA ASN A 61 -4.84 0.75 2.32
C ASN A 61 -5.75 -0.19 1.51
N ILE A 62 -6.64 -0.94 2.16
CA ILE A 62 -7.62 -1.80 1.47
C ILE A 62 -8.53 -0.95 0.59
N ASN A 63 -9.06 0.16 1.11
CA ASN A 63 -9.90 1.06 0.33
C ASN A 63 -9.18 1.64 -0.90
N GLN A 64 -7.90 2.04 -0.74
CA GLN A 64 -7.09 2.54 -1.85
C GLN A 64 -6.81 1.48 -2.92
N TRP A 65 -6.42 0.27 -2.51
CA TRP A 65 -6.06 -0.81 -3.44
C TRP A 65 -7.24 -1.59 -4.01
N THR A 66 -8.47 -1.34 -3.54
CA THR A 66 -9.68 -1.95 -4.08
C THR A 66 -10.54 -0.91 -4.80
N LEU A 67 -11.24 -0.06 -4.04
CA LEU A 67 -12.21 0.87 -4.58
C LEU A 67 -11.55 1.94 -5.46
N LEU A 68 -10.52 2.61 -4.95
CA LEU A 68 -9.87 3.69 -5.70
C LEU A 68 -9.16 3.14 -6.95
N ALA A 69 -8.46 2.01 -6.82
CA ALA A 69 -7.85 1.32 -7.96
C ALA A 69 -8.89 0.91 -9.02
N ALA A 70 -10.07 0.44 -8.63
CA ALA A 70 -11.15 0.07 -9.56
C ALA A 70 -11.81 1.29 -10.23
N MET A 71 -11.89 2.42 -9.54
CA MET A 71 -12.46 3.65 -10.08
C MET A 71 -11.64 4.22 -11.25
N LEU A 72 -10.32 4.01 -11.29
CA LEU A 72 -9.45 4.49 -12.38
C LEU A 72 -9.88 3.98 -13.76
N PRO A 73 -9.94 2.66 -14.05
CA PRO A 73 -10.34 2.16 -15.37
C PRO A 73 -11.82 2.45 -15.69
N ILE A 74 -12.69 2.52 -14.67
CA ILE A 74 -14.12 2.87 -14.85
C ILE A 74 -14.24 4.31 -15.33
N THR A 75 -13.66 5.25 -14.61
CA THR A 75 -13.71 6.68 -14.98
C THR A 75 -13.00 6.95 -16.30
N TYR A 76 -11.88 6.26 -16.58
CA TYR A 76 -11.21 6.32 -17.87
C TYR A 76 -12.12 5.87 -19.01
N SER A 77 -12.77 4.71 -18.88
CA SER A 77 -13.70 4.19 -19.90
C SER A 77 -14.90 5.13 -20.11
N LEU A 78 -15.48 5.66 -19.02
CA LEU A 78 -16.57 6.63 -19.09
C LEU A 78 -16.16 7.91 -19.83
N SER A 79 -14.95 8.44 -19.55
CA SER A 79 -14.43 9.64 -20.22
C SER A 79 -14.21 9.45 -21.73
N ARG A 80 -13.96 8.20 -22.16
CA ARG A 80 -13.76 7.81 -23.56
C ARG A 80 -15.06 7.41 -24.26
N GLY A 81 -16.16 7.25 -23.52
CA GLY A 81 -17.45 6.78 -24.04
C GLY A 81 -17.47 5.30 -24.45
N ALA A 82 -16.44 4.51 -24.10
CA ALA A 82 -16.31 3.11 -24.46
C ALA A 82 -15.41 2.37 -23.46
N ALA A 83 -15.67 1.07 -23.25
CA ALA A 83 -14.82 0.22 -22.42
C ALA A 83 -13.38 0.22 -22.97
N SER A 84 -12.46 0.81 -22.20
CA SER A 84 -11.09 1.08 -22.61
C SER A 84 -10.11 0.67 -21.53
N ALA A 85 -9.02 0.00 -21.91
CA ALA A 85 -7.93 -0.30 -21.00
C ALA A 85 -7.02 0.94 -20.87
N ILE A 86 -6.55 1.22 -19.65
CA ILE A 86 -5.53 2.25 -19.42
C ILE A 86 -4.21 1.74 -20.00
N PRO A 87 -3.59 2.43 -20.98
CA PRO A 87 -2.31 2.02 -21.53
C PRO A 87 -1.22 2.26 -20.48
N LEU A 88 -0.61 1.17 -20.00
CA LEU A 88 0.52 1.24 -19.07
C LEU A 88 1.85 1.09 -19.82
N ASP A 89 2.76 2.02 -19.61
CA ASP A 89 4.14 1.94 -20.09
C ASP A 89 4.97 0.91 -19.29
N SER A 90 6.23 0.67 -19.69
CA SER A 90 7.09 -0.32 -19.01
C SER A 90 7.45 0.08 -17.58
N MET A 91 7.57 1.37 -17.29
CA MET A 91 7.88 1.89 -15.96
C MET A 91 6.67 1.72 -15.04
N GLN A 92 5.49 2.16 -15.47
CA GLN A 92 4.23 2.02 -14.73
C GLN A 92 3.90 0.56 -14.41
N ARG A 93 4.15 -0.37 -15.34
CA ARG A 93 4.01 -1.81 -15.06
C ARG A 93 4.97 -2.29 -13.98
N THR A 94 6.20 -1.79 -14.01
CA THR A 94 7.23 -2.14 -13.02
C THR A 94 6.88 -1.59 -11.64
N GLU A 95 6.37 -0.36 -11.58
CA GLU A 95 5.87 0.25 -10.34
C GLU A 95 4.65 -0.47 -9.80
N LEU A 96 3.69 -0.81 -10.66
CA LEU A 96 2.52 -1.61 -10.27
C LEU A 96 2.95 -2.96 -9.69
N LEU A 97 3.90 -3.65 -10.33
CA LEU A 97 4.41 -4.93 -9.84
C LEU A 97 5.14 -4.77 -8.51
N LEU A 98 5.94 -3.72 -8.34
CA LEU A 98 6.60 -3.39 -7.08
C LEU A 98 5.57 -3.19 -5.96
N THR A 99 4.51 -2.44 -6.23
CA THR A 99 3.50 -2.17 -5.20
C THR A 99 2.68 -3.42 -4.87
N LEU A 100 2.39 -4.27 -5.85
CA LEU A 100 1.76 -5.58 -5.60
C LEU A 100 2.66 -6.48 -4.74
N ALA A 101 3.96 -6.50 -4.99
CA ALA A 101 4.92 -7.27 -4.19
C ALA A 101 4.98 -6.77 -2.73
N GLN A 102 5.05 -5.45 -2.53
CA GLN A 102 5.02 -4.84 -1.20
C GLN A 102 3.68 -5.12 -0.48
N SER A 103 2.56 -5.03 -1.19
CA SER A 103 1.22 -5.26 -0.64
C SER A 103 1.02 -6.72 -0.23
N LEU A 104 1.53 -7.66 -1.04
CA LEU A 104 1.52 -9.09 -0.71
C LEU A 104 2.33 -9.36 0.55
N LEU A 105 3.55 -8.83 0.66
CA LEU A 105 4.37 -9.02 1.86
C LEU A 105 3.70 -8.45 3.10
N GLY A 106 3.16 -7.22 3.02
CA GLY A 106 2.41 -6.61 4.11
C GLY A 106 1.18 -7.43 4.53
N LEU A 107 0.46 -8.01 3.56
CA LEU A 107 -0.63 -8.94 3.84
C LEU A 107 -0.14 -10.17 4.62
N LEU A 108 0.99 -10.77 4.22
CA LEU A 108 1.54 -11.95 4.87
C LEU A 108 1.91 -11.70 6.34
N PHE A 109 2.49 -10.55 6.68
CA PHE A 109 2.75 -10.20 8.08
C PHE A 109 1.45 -10.07 8.90
N LEU A 110 0.41 -9.48 8.31
CA LEU A 110 -0.89 -9.33 8.98
C LEU A 110 -1.63 -10.66 9.15
N LEU A 111 -1.34 -11.68 8.34
CA LEU A 111 -1.96 -13.01 8.47
C LEU A 111 -1.62 -13.70 9.80
N GLU A 112 -0.44 -13.43 10.36
CA GLU A 112 -0.03 -13.96 11.65
C GLU A 112 -0.62 -13.18 12.84
N MET A 113 -1.31 -12.07 12.60
CA MET A 113 -1.89 -11.19 13.63
C MET A 113 -0.86 -10.68 14.66
N LYS A 114 0.42 -10.74 14.32
CA LYS A 114 1.56 -10.25 15.08
C LYS A 114 2.50 -9.59 14.09
N LEU A 115 2.75 -8.30 14.28
CA LEU A 115 3.71 -7.56 13.48
C LEU A 115 4.96 -7.34 14.34
N GLU A 116 6.06 -7.97 13.96
CA GLU A 116 7.34 -7.82 14.63
C GLU A 116 8.04 -6.54 14.17
N TRP A 117 8.88 -5.96 15.04
CA TRP A 117 9.54 -4.69 14.74
C TRP A 117 10.47 -4.78 13.51
N TRP A 118 11.07 -5.96 13.28
CA TRP A 118 12.00 -6.19 12.15
C TRP A 118 11.26 -6.30 10.81
N GLU A 119 10.01 -6.79 10.81
CA GLU A 119 9.14 -6.81 9.63
C GLU A 119 8.81 -5.38 9.20
N ALA A 120 8.40 -4.54 10.16
CA ALA A 120 8.15 -3.12 9.93
C ALA A 120 9.41 -2.37 9.49
N ALA A 121 10.55 -2.63 10.14
CA ALA A 121 11.82 -2.02 9.78
C ALA A 121 12.30 -2.44 8.38
N GLY A 122 12.11 -3.70 8.00
CA GLY A 122 12.50 -4.20 6.69
C GLY A 122 11.62 -3.65 5.56
N LEU A 123 10.29 -3.54 5.75
CA LEU A 123 9.41 -2.82 4.81
C LEU A 123 9.87 -1.38 4.62
N PHE A 124 10.13 -0.68 5.72
CA PHE A 124 10.60 0.70 5.67
C PHE A 124 11.96 0.82 4.97
N ALA A 125 12.90 -0.09 5.23
CA ALA A 125 14.22 -0.09 4.61
C ALA A 125 14.15 -0.34 3.09
N LEU A 126 13.39 -1.34 2.65
CA LEU A 126 13.22 -1.63 1.22
C LEU A 126 12.55 -0.45 0.48
N TRP A 127 11.53 0.14 1.09
CA TRP A 127 10.91 1.37 0.60
C TRP A 127 11.90 2.54 0.54
N ALA A 128 12.66 2.78 1.60
CA ALA A 128 13.61 3.91 1.69
C ALA A 128 14.74 3.77 0.67
N VAL A 129 15.25 2.55 0.46
CA VAL A 129 16.23 2.24 -0.58
C VAL A 129 15.64 2.56 -1.95
N GLN A 130 14.45 2.06 -2.28
CA GLN A 130 13.82 2.35 -3.57
C GLN A 130 13.64 3.87 -3.79
N PHE A 131 13.12 4.58 -2.79
CA PHE A 131 12.90 6.02 -2.84
C PHE A 131 14.22 6.79 -3.06
N ALA A 132 15.26 6.46 -2.29
CA ALA A 132 16.54 7.15 -2.33
C ALA A 132 17.29 6.93 -3.67
N PHE A 133 17.18 5.76 -4.28
CA PHE A 133 17.78 5.51 -5.59
C PHE A 133 16.94 6.12 -6.72
N SER A 134 15.61 6.03 -6.65
CA SER A 134 14.72 6.57 -7.67
C SER A 134 14.82 8.11 -7.77
N THR A 135 14.95 8.80 -6.64
CA THR A 135 15.20 10.26 -6.60
C THR A 135 16.55 10.68 -7.22
N ARG A 136 17.50 9.75 -7.34
CA ARG A 136 18.79 9.96 -8.01
C ARG A 136 18.78 9.51 -9.48
N GLY A 137 17.62 9.09 -10.01
CA GLY A 137 17.48 8.57 -11.36
C GLY A 137 18.03 7.15 -11.55
N VAL A 138 18.35 6.43 -10.48
CA VAL A 138 18.83 5.05 -10.55
C VAL A 138 17.65 4.08 -10.46
N ASN A 139 17.47 3.27 -11.51
CA ASN A 139 16.37 2.32 -11.56
C ASN A 139 16.70 1.04 -10.76
N VAL A 140 16.19 0.97 -9.53
CA VAL A 140 16.31 -0.21 -8.65
C VAL A 140 15.01 -1.01 -8.49
N HIS A 141 13.94 -0.64 -9.21
CA HIS A 141 12.58 -1.13 -8.95
C HIS A 141 12.52 -2.66 -9.02
N LEU A 142 13.08 -3.26 -10.07
CA LEU A 142 13.07 -4.72 -10.24
C LEU A 142 13.82 -5.46 -9.13
N TYR A 143 14.94 -4.93 -8.66
CA TYR A 143 15.71 -5.56 -7.57
C TYR A 143 14.93 -5.53 -6.25
N VAL A 144 14.30 -4.39 -5.95
CA VAL A 144 13.49 -4.24 -4.73
C VAL A 144 12.21 -5.09 -4.83
N THR A 145 11.57 -5.16 -5.99
CA THR A 145 10.44 -6.08 -6.26
C THR A 145 10.85 -7.53 -6.03
N GLY A 146 12.02 -7.93 -6.52
CA GLY A 146 12.57 -9.27 -6.29
C GLY A 146 12.81 -9.55 -4.81
N ALA A 147 13.34 -8.59 -4.07
CA ALA A 147 13.54 -8.70 -2.62
C ALA A 147 12.21 -8.89 -1.87
N TYR A 148 11.17 -8.14 -2.22
CA TYR A 148 9.83 -8.32 -1.65
C TYR A 148 9.26 -9.70 -1.93
N PHE A 149 9.35 -10.20 -3.17
CA PHE A 149 8.85 -11.53 -3.50
C PHE A 149 9.66 -12.65 -2.85
N LEU A 150 10.97 -12.51 -2.74
CA LEU A 150 11.83 -13.47 -2.03
C LEU A 150 11.44 -13.58 -0.57
N TRP A 151 11.22 -12.45 0.10
CA TRP A 151 10.76 -12.45 1.49
C TRP A 151 9.35 -13.01 1.60
N ALA A 152 8.42 -12.62 0.72
CA ALA A 152 7.07 -13.19 0.71
C ALA A 152 7.08 -14.72 0.53
N ALA A 153 7.95 -15.24 -0.34
CA ALA A 153 8.12 -16.67 -0.53
C ALA A 153 8.68 -17.35 0.72
N ALA A 154 9.63 -16.72 1.43
CA ALA A 154 10.16 -17.22 2.70
C ALA A 154 9.08 -17.29 3.79
N GLU A 155 8.22 -16.27 3.90
CA GLU A 155 7.10 -16.26 4.84
C GLU A 155 6.09 -17.38 4.52
N VAL A 156 5.70 -17.52 3.26
CA VAL A 156 4.79 -18.60 2.83
C VAL A 156 5.41 -19.97 3.11
N ALA A 157 6.70 -20.17 2.81
CA ALA A 157 7.39 -21.42 3.11
C ALA A 157 7.42 -21.71 4.62
N GLY A 158 7.67 -20.68 5.45
CA GLY A 158 7.60 -20.78 6.91
C GLY A 158 6.21 -21.17 7.40
N MET A 159 5.16 -20.55 6.88
CA MET A 159 3.77 -20.88 7.21
C MET A 159 3.42 -22.32 6.84
N LEU A 160 3.82 -22.78 5.65
CA LEU A 160 3.59 -24.15 5.19
C LEU A 160 4.35 -25.18 6.03
N ALA A 161 5.60 -24.89 6.40
CA ALA A 161 6.40 -25.74 7.27
C ALA A 161 5.78 -25.87 8.68
N ARG A 162 5.19 -24.80 9.20
CA ARG A 162 4.48 -24.80 10.49
C ARG A 162 3.18 -25.62 10.47
N ARG A 163 2.62 -25.96 9.29
CA ARG A 163 1.34 -26.69 9.11
C ARG A 163 0.18 -26.14 9.94
N ARG A 164 0.18 -24.84 10.22
CA ARG A 164 -0.86 -24.16 10.99
C ARG A 164 -1.59 -23.18 10.09
N LEU A 165 -2.91 -23.16 10.19
CA LEU A 165 -3.70 -22.10 9.56
C LEU A 165 -3.28 -20.75 10.15
N PRO A 166 -3.07 -19.72 9.33
CA PRO A 166 -2.80 -18.38 9.81
C PRO A 166 -3.85 -17.94 10.83
N GLU A 167 -3.42 -17.23 11.86
CA GLU A 167 -4.27 -16.81 12.96
C GLU A 167 -5.43 -15.93 12.46
N ALA A 168 -5.18 -15.09 11.46
CA ALA A 168 -6.18 -14.28 10.80
C ALA A 168 -7.35 -15.10 10.23
N LEU A 169 -7.07 -16.20 9.51
CA LEU A 169 -8.12 -17.04 8.92
C LEU A 169 -8.94 -17.76 9.99
N ARG A 170 -8.28 -18.20 11.06
CA ARG A 170 -8.94 -18.81 12.21
C ARG A 170 -9.88 -17.81 12.89
N LEU A 171 -9.39 -16.60 13.16
CA LEU A 171 -10.17 -15.54 13.79
C LEU A 171 -11.34 -15.08 12.90
N PHE A 172 -11.10 -14.95 11.59
CA PHE A 172 -12.15 -14.65 10.62
C PHE A 172 -13.27 -15.68 10.67
N ARG A 173 -12.95 -16.98 10.65
CA ARG A 173 -13.94 -18.06 10.76
C ARG A 173 -14.74 -17.98 12.05
N ILE A 174 -14.08 -17.69 13.18
CA ILE A 174 -14.75 -17.51 14.48
C ILE A 174 -15.70 -16.32 14.42
N MET A 175 -15.25 -15.16 13.94
CA MET A 175 -16.08 -13.95 13.86
C MET A 175 -17.27 -14.11 12.91
N TRP A 176 -17.03 -14.72 11.74
CA TRP A 176 -18.07 -15.05 10.77
C TRP A 176 -19.15 -15.94 11.39
N SER A 177 -18.74 -17.01 12.08
CA SER A 177 -19.69 -17.91 12.75
C SER A 177 -20.51 -17.20 13.84
N ARG A 178 -19.92 -16.27 14.59
CA ARG A 178 -20.61 -15.56 15.68
C ARG A 178 -21.66 -14.57 15.17
N HIS A 179 -21.40 -13.90 14.05
CA HIS A 179 -22.26 -12.81 13.54
C HIS A 179 -23.23 -13.26 12.45
N MET A 180 -22.83 -14.19 11.57
CA MET A 180 -23.67 -14.62 10.45
C MET A 180 -24.56 -15.82 10.77
N VAL A 181 -24.24 -16.64 11.77
CA VAL A 181 -25.04 -17.84 12.11
C VAL A 181 -26.16 -17.54 13.11
N ARG A 182 -26.10 -16.43 13.86
CA ARG A 182 -27.18 -16.00 14.77
C ARG A 182 -28.35 -15.26 14.10
N VAL A 183 -28.29 -15.06 12.78
CA VAL A 183 -29.34 -14.37 12.00
C VAL A 183 -30.23 -15.38 11.26
N ARG A 184 -30.32 -16.63 11.74
CA ARG A 184 -31.29 -17.62 11.28
C ARG A 184 -32.09 -18.19 12.44
#